data_AF-A0A9W6BE80-F1
#
_entry.id   AF-A0A9W6BE80-F1
#
_cell.length_a   1.000
_cell.length_b   1.000
_cell.length_c   1.000
_cell.angle_alpha   90.00
_cell.angle_beta   90.00
_cell.angle_gamma   90.00
#
_symmetry.space_group_name_H-M   'P 1'
#
loop_
_entity.id
_entity.type
_entity.pdbx_description
1 polymer ?
#
loop_
_entity_poly.entity_id
_entity_poly.type
_entity_poly.pdbx_seq_one_letter_code
_entity_poly.pdbx_strand_id
1 'polypeptide(L)'
;MASLMRSQALLRACPQRCAFTPVRPTFAPVSRPVAERGALVVMAAEGKKDQKKKMPSPVKRALLAEERRLYNKGRKSACATRIKKVIKLAESLMATSEPKTEEQVKALEKLVAEAYTEIDKAVVKGILHENTAARKKARCARYKKAVLMFAGLYQPAADNSDFARFEKLQAKVAEVRAKEATQKPKAVAA
;
A
#
# COMPACT_ATOMS: atom_id res chain seq x y z
N MET A 1 -3.02 -21.06 -48.31
CA MET A 1 -3.22 -22.50 -48.07
C MET A 1 -2.41 -22.89 -46.84
N ALA A 2 -3.12 -23.39 -45.81
CA ALA A 2 -2.74 -24.31 -44.71
C ALA A 2 -1.26 -24.37 -44.25
N SER A 3 -0.86 -24.42 -42.97
CA SER A 3 -1.52 -24.67 -41.67
C SER A 3 -0.52 -24.27 -40.56
N LEU A 4 -0.85 -23.44 -39.57
CA LEU A 4 -1.33 -23.85 -38.24
C LEU A 4 -0.67 -25.11 -37.65
N MET A 5 0.58 -25.01 -37.22
CA MET A 5 1.15 -25.90 -36.21
C MET A 5 1.20 -25.17 -34.87
N ARG A 6 0.08 -25.29 -34.15
CA ARG A 6 -0.07 -24.95 -32.73
C ARG A 6 0.90 -25.84 -31.94
N SER A 7 1.98 -25.27 -31.43
CA SER A 7 2.78 -25.92 -30.40
C SER A 7 1.94 -26.06 -29.15
N GLN A 8 1.51 -27.30 -28.92
CA GLN A 8 0.70 -27.68 -27.77
C GLN A 8 1.48 -27.43 -26.49
N ALA A 9 0.81 -26.77 -25.54
CA ALA A 9 1.24 -26.66 -24.18
C ALA A 9 1.45 -28.06 -23.59
N LEU A 10 2.71 -28.41 -23.30
CA LEU A 10 3.03 -29.51 -22.39
C LEU A 10 2.68 -29.04 -20.97
N LEU A 11 1.40 -29.18 -20.63
CA LEU A 11 0.94 -29.23 -19.26
C LEU A 11 1.64 -30.41 -18.59
N ARG A 12 2.71 -30.12 -17.83
CA ARG A 12 3.23 -31.06 -16.84
C ARG A 12 2.09 -31.41 -15.90
N ALA A 13 1.63 -32.65 -15.99
CA ALA A 13 0.75 -33.24 -15.01
C ALA A 13 1.45 -33.15 -13.63
N CYS A 14 0.86 -32.35 -12.73
CA CYS A 14 1.25 -32.38 -11.33
C CYS A 14 1.11 -33.82 -10.83
N PRO A 15 2.17 -34.45 -10.30
CA PRO A 15 2.01 -35.71 -9.60
C PRO A 15 1.07 -35.44 -8.42
N GLN A 16 0.10 -36.34 -8.30
CA GLN A 16 -1.02 -36.32 -7.37
C GLN A 16 -0.59 -35.78 -6.01
N ARG A 17 -1.16 -34.64 -5.65
CA ARG A 17 -1.10 -34.10 -4.30
C ARG A 17 -1.81 -35.12 -3.41
N CYS A 18 -1.04 -35.96 -2.71
CA CYS A 18 -1.57 -36.90 -1.73
C CYS A 18 -2.52 -36.12 -0.81
N ALA A 19 -3.81 -36.46 -0.86
CA ALA A 19 -4.79 -35.88 0.02
C ALA A 19 -4.37 -36.24 1.46
N PHE A 20 -3.98 -35.25 2.24
CA PHE A 20 -3.74 -35.42 3.66
C PHE A 20 -5.08 -35.74 4.31
N THR A 21 -5.37 -37.03 4.51
CA THR A 21 -6.52 -37.47 5.28
C THR A 21 -6.20 -37.29 6.77
N PRO A 22 -6.86 -36.39 7.50
CA PRO A 22 -6.67 -36.33 8.94
C PRO A 22 -7.30 -37.59 9.55
N VAL A 23 -6.46 -38.46 10.12
CA VAL A 23 -6.94 -39.55 10.99
C VAL A 23 -7.64 -38.88 12.18
N ARG A 24 -8.97 -39.02 12.24
CA ARG A 24 -9.73 -38.60 13.44
C ARG A 24 -9.32 -39.52 14.58
N PRO A 25 -8.83 -39.01 15.72
CA PRO A 25 -8.66 -39.86 16.89
C PRO A 25 -10.04 -40.32 17.35
N THR A 26 -10.28 -41.64 17.31
CA THR A 26 -11.45 -42.28 17.91
C THR A 26 -11.26 -42.28 19.43
N PHE A 27 -11.62 -41.18 20.09
CA PHE A 27 -11.83 -41.22 21.53
C PHE A 27 -13.09 -42.06 21.79
N ALA A 28 -12.91 -43.22 22.41
CA ALA A 28 -14.01 -44.01 22.93
C ALA A 28 -14.79 -43.15 23.96
N PRO A 29 -16.13 -43.08 23.89
CA PRO A 29 -16.89 -42.37 24.89
C PRO A 29 -16.76 -43.13 26.22
N VAL A 30 -16.07 -42.53 27.20
CA VAL A 30 -16.12 -43.02 28.58
C VAL A 30 -17.57 -42.82 29.05
N SER A 31 -18.30 -43.93 29.20
CA SER A 31 -19.64 -43.96 29.79
C SER A 31 -19.55 -43.46 31.22
N ARG A 32 -19.94 -42.20 31.45
CA ARG A 32 -20.22 -41.72 32.81
C ARG A 32 -21.63 -42.18 33.16
N PRO A 33 -21.87 -42.78 34.34
CA PRO A 33 -23.22 -43.14 34.76
C PRO A 33 -24.07 -41.86 34.86
N VAL A 34 -25.23 -41.87 34.22
CA VAL A 34 -26.25 -40.84 34.35
C VAL A 34 -26.78 -40.94 35.78
N ALA A 35 -26.38 -39.99 36.63
CA ALA A 35 -27.04 -39.80 37.92
C ALA A 35 -28.44 -39.23 37.63
N GLU A 36 -29.47 -40.08 37.77
CA GLU A 36 -30.85 -39.64 37.81
C GLU A 36 -31.02 -38.65 38.96
N ARG A 37 -31.07 -37.36 38.64
CA ARG A 37 -31.47 -36.34 39.62
C ARG A 37 -32.97 -36.22 39.57
N GLY A 38 -33.59 -36.87 40.56
CA GLY A 38 -35.02 -36.77 40.85
C GLY A 38 -35.51 -35.33 40.92
N ALA A 39 -36.77 -35.18 40.54
CA ALA A 39 -37.49 -33.92 40.55
C ALA A 39 -37.61 -33.35 41.97
N LEU A 40 -37.23 -32.08 42.12
CA LEU A 40 -37.85 -31.16 43.05
C LEU A 40 -38.06 -29.83 42.33
N VAL A 41 -39.33 -29.60 41.99
CA VAL A 41 -39.85 -28.27 41.64
C VAL A 41 -39.84 -27.46 42.93
N VAL A 42 -38.97 -26.46 43.00
CA VAL A 42 -39.14 -25.32 43.91
C VAL A 42 -39.33 -24.11 43.01
N MET A 43 -40.58 -23.66 42.91
CA MET A 43 -40.90 -22.35 42.36
C MET A 43 -40.33 -21.28 43.28
N ALA A 44 -39.12 -20.83 42.99
CA ALA A 44 -38.58 -19.57 43.49
C ALA A 44 -38.57 -18.58 42.33
N ALA A 45 -39.74 -17.97 42.09
CA ALA A 45 -39.77 -16.68 41.44
C ALA A 45 -39.32 -15.67 42.50
N GLU A 46 -38.11 -15.13 42.36
CA GLU A 46 -37.76 -13.76 42.77
C GLU A 46 -36.28 -13.48 42.52
N GLY A 47 -36.00 -12.34 41.86
CA GLY A 47 -34.66 -11.81 41.69
C GLY A 47 -34.08 -11.89 40.28
N LYS A 48 -34.78 -11.39 39.24
CA LYS A 48 -34.08 -10.92 38.03
C LYS A 48 -33.35 -9.60 38.36
N LYS A 49 -32.30 -9.70 39.18
CA LYS A 49 -31.27 -8.67 39.34
C LYS A 49 -30.78 -8.29 37.95
N ASP A 50 -30.79 -7.02 37.61
CA ASP A 50 -30.36 -6.38 36.37
C ASP A 50 -29.37 -7.22 35.52
N GLN A 51 -29.89 -8.18 34.76
CA GLN A 51 -29.04 -9.00 33.89
C GLN A 51 -28.73 -8.16 32.66
N LYS A 52 -27.54 -7.56 32.63
CA LYS A 52 -27.00 -6.85 31.46
C LYS A 52 -27.18 -7.73 30.22
N LYS A 53 -28.20 -7.43 29.40
CA LYS A 53 -28.51 -8.17 28.17
C LYS A 53 -27.24 -8.23 27.31
N LYS A 54 -26.79 -9.45 26.97
CA LYS A 54 -25.65 -9.64 26.07
C LYS A 54 -26.00 -9.02 24.71
N MET A 55 -25.15 -8.11 24.21
CA MET A 55 -25.36 -7.57 22.87
C MET A 55 -25.37 -8.70 21.84
N PRO A 56 -26.37 -8.74 20.95
CA PRO A 56 -26.40 -9.74 19.89
C PRO A 56 -25.17 -9.58 18.98
N SER A 57 -24.59 -10.70 18.58
CA SER A 57 -23.35 -10.76 17.79
C SER A 57 -23.34 -9.82 16.56
N PRO A 58 -24.44 -9.72 15.77
CA PRO A 58 -24.48 -8.81 14.62
C PRO A 58 -24.28 -7.33 15.00
N VAL A 59 -24.93 -6.86 16.06
CA VAL A 59 -24.81 -5.46 16.53
C VAL A 59 -23.38 -5.18 16.98
N LYS A 60 -22.76 -6.13 17.71
CA LYS A 60 -21.35 -6.00 18.11
C LYS A 60 -20.41 -5.93 16.90
N ARG A 61 -20.64 -6.75 15.87
CA ARG A 61 -19.83 -6.73 14.64
C ARG A 61 -19.97 -5.41 13.88
N ALA A 62 -21.17 -4.84 13.84
CA ALA A 62 -21.42 -3.53 13.21
C ALA A 62 -20.62 -2.41 13.90
N LEU A 63 -20.70 -2.30 15.23
CA LEU A 63 -19.97 -1.28 16.00
C LEU A 63 -18.44 -1.40 15.80
N LEU A 64 -17.90 -2.63 15.91
CA LEU A 64 -16.48 -2.87 15.67
C LEU A 64 -16.05 -2.54 14.23
N ALA A 65 -16.92 -2.74 13.24
CA ALA A 65 -16.65 -2.39 11.86
C ALA A 65 -16.60 -0.87 11.66
N GLU A 66 -17.48 -0.11 12.31
CA GLU A 66 -17.49 1.35 12.28
C GLU A 66 -16.21 1.92 12.91
N GLU A 67 -15.81 1.44 14.08
CA GLU A 67 -14.56 1.84 14.75
C GLU A 67 -13.34 1.57 13.85
N ARG A 68 -13.25 0.35 13.30
CA ARG A 68 -12.16 -0.03 12.38
C ARG A 68 -12.18 0.78 11.09
N ARG A 69 -13.37 1.10 10.56
CA ARG A 69 -13.54 1.92 9.35
C ARG A 69 -12.98 3.33 9.58
N LEU A 70 -13.32 3.97 10.70
CA LEU A 70 -12.82 5.31 11.04
C LEU A 70 -11.30 5.32 11.19
N TYR A 71 -10.75 4.35 11.93
CA TYR A 71 -9.31 4.21 12.13
C TYR A 71 -8.55 3.98 10.81
N ASN A 72 -9.02 3.02 10.01
CA ASN A 72 -8.41 2.67 8.73
C ASN A 72 -8.50 3.84 7.74
N LYS A 73 -9.62 4.58 7.74
CA LYS A 73 -9.79 5.77 6.91
C LYS A 73 -8.74 6.83 7.26
N GLY A 74 -8.55 7.13 8.54
CA GLY A 74 -7.55 8.13 8.99
C GLY A 74 -6.12 7.77 8.60
N ARG A 75 -5.73 6.50 8.77
CA ARG A 75 -4.37 6.05 8.41
C ARG A 75 -4.15 6.00 6.90
N LYS A 76 -5.16 5.55 6.13
CA LYS A 76 -5.09 5.53 4.64
C LYS A 76 -5.04 6.94 4.07
N SER A 77 -5.83 7.88 4.59
CA SER A 77 -5.82 9.28 4.15
C SER A 77 -4.51 9.96 4.50
N ALA A 78 -3.98 9.76 5.71
CA ALA A 78 -2.68 10.30 6.12
C ALA A 78 -1.53 9.86 5.19
N CYS A 79 -1.50 8.58 4.81
CA CYS A 79 -0.55 8.07 3.80
C CYS A 79 -0.73 8.76 2.45
N ALA A 80 -1.97 8.86 1.97
CA ALA A 80 -2.27 9.47 0.66
C ALA A 80 -1.86 10.95 0.63
N THR A 81 -2.12 11.70 1.71
CA THR A 81 -1.79 13.13 1.82
C THR A 81 -0.28 13.35 1.79
N ARG A 82 0.51 12.57 2.55
CA ARG A 82 1.97 12.71 2.55
C ARG A 82 2.59 12.38 1.20
N ILE A 83 2.12 11.32 0.54
CA ILE A 83 2.56 10.98 -0.81
C ILE A 83 2.21 12.11 -1.80
N LYS A 84 1.01 12.69 -1.71
CA LYS A 84 0.63 13.84 -2.55
C LYS A 84 1.54 15.05 -2.32
N LYS A 85 1.93 15.34 -1.08
CA LYS A 85 2.88 16.44 -0.78
C LYS A 85 4.23 16.22 -1.45
N VAL A 86 4.80 15.01 -1.37
CA VAL A 86 6.06 14.65 -2.04
C VAL A 86 5.95 14.85 -3.54
N ILE A 87 4.87 14.37 -4.15
CA ILE A 87 4.67 14.47 -5.61
C ILE A 87 4.54 15.94 -6.05
N LYS A 88 3.70 16.72 -5.36
CA LYS A 88 3.50 18.15 -5.69
C LYS A 88 4.80 18.94 -5.63
N LEU A 89 5.62 18.70 -4.60
CA LEU A 89 6.91 19.39 -4.49
C LEU A 89 7.91 18.90 -5.51
N ALA A 90 7.92 17.60 -5.83
CA ALA A 90 8.78 17.10 -6.90
C ALA A 90 8.40 17.70 -8.26
N GLU A 91 7.10 17.83 -8.55
CA GLU A 91 6.58 18.44 -9.78
C GLU A 91 6.89 19.94 -9.84
N SER A 92 6.69 20.69 -8.76
CA SER A 92 7.02 22.13 -8.73
C SER A 92 8.51 22.37 -8.96
N LEU A 93 9.35 21.53 -8.35
CA LEU A 93 10.79 21.60 -8.55
C LEU A 93 11.16 21.25 -9.99
N MET A 94 10.54 20.25 -10.62
CA MET A 94 10.85 19.90 -12.01
C MET A 94 10.40 20.96 -13.03
N ALA A 95 9.45 21.82 -12.67
CA ALA A 95 8.95 22.87 -13.56
C ALA A 95 9.87 24.11 -13.62
N THR A 96 10.59 24.41 -12.54
CA THR A 96 11.54 25.54 -12.49
C THR A 96 12.87 25.18 -13.13
N SER A 97 13.36 25.99 -14.07
CA SER A 97 14.58 25.79 -14.86
C SER A 97 15.89 26.15 -14.14
N GLU A 98 15.82 26.67 -12.91
CA GLU A 98 16.99 27.10 -12.14
C GLU A 98 17.75 25.93 -11.45
N PRO A 99 19.08 26.04 -11.31
CA PRO A 99 19.88 25.05 -10.60
C PRO A 99 19.46 25.00 -9.13
N LYS A 100 18.90 23.87 -8.72
CA LYS A 100 18.28 23.73 -7.40
C LYS A 100 19.33 23.75 -6.32
N THR A 101 19.11 24.61 -5.33
CA THR A 101 19.85 24.66 -4.07
C THR A 101 19.69 23.34 -3.32
N GLU A 102 20.78 22.87 -2.70
CA GLU A 102 20.79 21.66 -1.86
C GLU A 102 19.67 21.63 -0.80
N GLU A 103 19.24 22.80 -0.35
CA GLU A 103 18.18 22.99 0.62
C GLU A 103 16.82 22.42 0.17
N GLN A 104 16.48 22.58 -1.12
CA GLN A 104 15.23 22.07 -1.68
C GLN A 104 15.24 20.55 -1.77
N VAL A 105 16.40 19.95 -2.05
CA VAL A 105 16.59 18.50 -2.02
C VAL A 105 16.43 17.98 -0.59
N LYS A 106 17.05 18.64 0.40
CA LYS A 106 16.90 18.30 1.83
C LYS A 106 15.44 18.38 2.28
N ALA A 107 14.68 19.39 1.82
CA ALA A 107 13.26 19.50 2.12
C ALA A 107 12.43 18.34 1.55
N LEU A 108 12.70 17.91 0.31
CA LEU A 108 12.06 16.73 -0.27
C LEU A 108 12.39 15.46 0.53
N GLU A 109 13.64 15.29 0.95
CA GLU A 109 14.07 14.12 1.70
C GLU A 109 13.36 13.99 3.06
N LYS A 110 13.19 15.11 3.76
CA LYS A 110 12.39 15.16 5.00
C LYS A 110 10.97 14.64 4.78
N LEU A 111 10.31 15.09 3.72
CA LEU A 111 8.93 14.66 3.41
C LEU A 111 8.85 13.21 2.94
N VAL A 112 9.88 12.70 2.26
CA VAL A 112 9.98 11.28 1.90
C VAL A 112 10.12 10.43 3.16
N ALA A 113 10.93 10.85 4.14
CA ALA A 113 11.08 10.16 5.42
C ALA A 113 9.75 10.13 6.20
N GLU A 114 9.03 11.26 6.27
CA GLU A 114 7.68 11.31 6.85
C GLU A 114 6.70 10.39 6.14
N ALA A 115 6.76 10.29 4.81
CA ALA A 115 5.90 9.39 4.05
C ALA A 115 6.22 7.92 4.36
N TYR A 116 7.50 7.55 4.42
CA TYR A 116 7.93 6.17 4.72
C TYR A 116 7.55 5.74 6.13
N THR A 117 7.80 6.58 7.13
CA THR A 117 7.42 6.28 8.51
C THR A 117 5.92 5.99 8.65
N GLU A 118 5.07 6.70 7.92
CA GLU A 118 3.62 6.52 8.02
C GLU A 118 3.07 5.35 7.20
N ILE A 119 3.72 5.06 6.06
CA ILE A 119 3.46 3.83 5.30
C ILE A 119 3.81 2.62 6.18
N ASP A 120 4.97 2.61 6.82
CA ASP A 120 5.46 1.45 7.57
C ASP A 120 4.67 1.24 8.86
N LYS A 121 4.33 2.32 9.56
CA LYS A 121 3.37 2.25 10.68
C LYS A 121 2.02 1.70 10.24
N ALA A 122 1.56 1.93 9.00
CA ALA A 122 0.31 1.37 8.49
C ALA A 122 0.43 -0.11 8.08
N VAL A 123 1.63 -0.58 7.72
CA VAL A 123 1.91 -2.02 7.48
C VAL A 123 1.94 -2.78 8.79
N VAL A 124 2.69 -2.30 9.78
CA VAL A 124 2.78 -2.93 11.11
C VAL A 124 1.41 -3.04 11.77
N LYS A 125 0.54 -2.06 11.55
CA LYS A 125 -0.85 -2.06 12.04
C LYS A 125 -1.82 -2.93 11.22
N GLY A 126 -1.36 -3.59 10.15
CA GLY A 126 -2.18 -4.45 9.29
C GLY A 126 -3.21 -3.72 8.42
N ILE A 127 -3.07 -2.41 8.22
CA ILE A 127 -4.02 -1.59 7.45
C ILE A 127 -3.68 -1.62 5.95
N LEU A 128 -2.39 -1.70 5.64
CA LEU A 128 -1.87 -1.87 4.28
C LEU A 128 -1.12 -3.19 4.19
N HIS A 129 -1.36 -3.92 3.10
CA HIS A 129 -0.54 -5.07 2.75
C HIS A 129 0.86 -4.61 2.30
N GLU A 130 1.89 -5.41 2.58
CA GLU A 130 3.30 -5.16 2.27
C GLU A 130 3.52 -4.78 0.81
N ASN A 131 2.99 -5.56 -0.13
CA ASN A 131 3.01 -5.23 -1.57
C ASN A 131 2.43 -3.85 -1.89
N THR A 132 1.36 -3.43 -1.20
CA THR A 132 0.77 -2.10 -1.42
C THR A 132 1.66 -1.00 -0.86
N ALA A 133 2.33 -1.24 0.26
CA ALA A 133 3.33 -0.34 0.81
C ALA A 133 4.56 -0.24 -0.10
N ALA A 134 5.08 -1.36 -0.61
CA ALA A 134 6.19 -1.41 -1.54
C ALA A 134 5.91 -0.57 -2.81
N ARG A 135 4.72 -0.72 -3.42
CA ARG A 135 4.30 0.11 -4.56
C ARG A 135 4.28 1.60 -4.23
N LYS A 136 3.82 1.98 -3.03
CA LYS A 136 3.81 3.39 -2.58
C LYS A 136 5.22 3.93 -2.36
N LYS A 137 6.12 3.15 -1.74
CA LYS A 137 7.53 3.51 -1.56
C LYS A 137 8.25 3.68 -2.90
N ALA A 138 8.04 2.73 -3.82
CA ALA A 138 8.58 2.78 -5.18
C ALA A 138 8.10 4.03 -5.92
N ARG A 139 6.82 4.42 -5.75
CA ARG A 139 6.31 5.67 -6.33
C ARG A 139 7.09 6.88 -5.83
N CYS A 140 7.25 7.05 -4.51
CA CYS A 140 8.02 8.19 -3.96
C CYS A 140 9.48 8.18 -4.43
N ALA A 141 10.13 7.02 -4.45
CA ALA A 141 11.50 6.87 -4.92
C ALA A 141 11.67 7.29 -6.39
N ARG A 142 10.70 6.95 -7.25
CA ARG A 142 10.72 7.38 -8.65
C ARG A 142 10.70 8.90 -8.80
N TYR A 143 9.95 9.64 -7.99
CA TYR A 143 9.95 11.10 -8.05
C TYR A 143 11.24 11.69 -7.47
N LYS A 144 11.73 11.18 -6.33
CA LYS A 144 13.02 11.58 -5.75
C LYS A 144 14.16 11.45 -6.77
N LYS A 145 14.29 10.27 -7.40
CA LYS A 145 15.30 10.03 -8.44
C LYS A 145 15.20 10.98 -9.62
N ALA A 146 13.98 11.31 -10.07
CA ALA A 146 13.79 12.25 -11.18
C ALA A 146 14.27 13.66 -10.83
N VAL A 147 14.02 14.13 -9.60
CA VAL A 147 14.52 15.42 -9.15
C VAL A 147 16.04 15.42 -9.04
N LEU A 148 16.65 14.35 -8.55
CA LEU A 148 18.11 14.21 -8.48
C LEU A 148 18.77 14.23 -9.86
N MET A 149 18.19 13.51 -10.83
CA MET A 149 18.64 13.53 -12.23
C MET A 149 18.53 14.93 -12.84
N PHE A 150 17.41 15.61 -12.61
CA PHE A 150 17.20 16.97 -13.10
C PHE A 150 18.18 17.98 -12.49
N ALA A 151 18.50 17.81 -11.20
CA ALA A 151 19.49 18.65 -10.52
C ALA A 151 20.94 18.34 -10.94
N GLY A 152 21.17 17.30 -11.75
CA GLY A 152 22.52 16.89 -12.17
C GLY A 152 23.33 16.16 -11.09
N LEU A 153 22.75 15.89 -9.92
CA LEU A 153 23.43 15.22 -8.79
C LEU A 153 23.47 13.70 -8.95
N TYR A 154 22.75 13.14 -9.92
CA TYR A 154 22.73 11.70 -10.19
C TYR A 154 22.71 11.45 -11.69
N GLN A 155 23.76 10.81 -12.18
CA GLN A 155 23.87 10.34 -13.56
C GLN A 155 23.90 8.81 -13.55
N PRO A 156 22.84 8.14 -14.03
CA PRO A 156 22.83 6.68 -14.11
C PRO A 156 23.82 6.21 -15.19
N ALA A 157 24.50 5.09 -14.92
CA ALA A 157 25.26 4.36 -15.94
C ALA A 157 24.32 3.73 -16.99
N ALA A 158 24.81 3.50 -18.20
CA ALA A 158 24.01 2.99 -19.33
C ALA A 158 23.33 1.64 -19.05
N ASP A 159 23.95 0.78 -18.25
CA ASP A 159 23.43 -0.55 -17.92
C ASP A 159 22.23 -0.50 -16.94
N ASN A 160 22.01 0.63 -16.27
CA ASN A 160 20.92 0.78 -15.30
C ASN A 160 19.58 1.06 -15.99
N SER A 161 18.51 0.44 -15.49
CA SER A 161 17.14 0.68 -15.96
C SER A 161 16.69 2.15 -15.88
N ASP A 162 17.37 2.96 -15.06
CA ASP A 162 17.09 4.39 -14.89
C ASP A 162 17.65 5.26 -16.03
N PHE A 163 18.57 4.75 -16.86
CA PHE A 163 19.23 5.50 -17.94
C PHE A 163 18.24 6.01 -19.01
N ALA A 164 17.34 5.15 -19.49
CA ALA A 164 16.30 5.55 -20.45
C ALA A 164 15.37 6.66 -19.91
N ARG A 165 15.26 6.79 -18.58
CA ARG A 165 14.49 7.86 -17.95
C ARG A 165 15.28 9.15 -17.85
N PHE A 166 16.59 9.06 -17.62
CA PHE A 166 17.51 10.18 -17.65
C PHE A 166 17.53 10.85 -19.02
N GLU A 167 17.66 10.08 -20.11
CA GLU A 167 17.65 10.60 -21.48
C GLU A 167 16.35 11.37 -21.80
N LYS A 168 15.20 10.81 -21.42
CA LYS A 168 13.90 11.49 -21.57
C LYS A 168 13.80 12.78 -20.75
N LEU A 169 14.43 12.82 -19.58
CA LEU A 169 14.49 14.05 -18.78
C LEU A 169 15.39 15.09 -19.45
N GLN A 170 16.57 14.69 -19.96
CA GLN A 170 17.47 15.57 -20.70
C GLN A 170 16.80 16.17 -21.94
N ALA A 171 16.11 15.34 -22.73
CA ALA A 171 15.32 15.80 -23.87
C ALA A 171 14.25 16.82 -23.46
N LYS A 172 13.53 16.58 -22.35
CA LYS A 172 12.56 17.55 -21.81
C LYS A 172 13.20 18.85 -21.34
N VAL A 173 14.34 18.79 -20.67
CA VAL A 173 15.07 20.01 -20.25
C VAL A 173 15.51 20.79 -21.47
N ALA A 174 16.01 20.12 -22.51
CA ALA A 174 16.39 20.74 -23.78
C ALA A 174 15.19 21.41 -24.47
N GLU A 175 14.02 20.75 -24.50
CA GLU A 175 12.78 21.33 -25.03
C GLU A 175 12.33 22.58 -24.26
N VAL A 176 12.39 22.57 -22.91
CA VAL A 176 12.03 23.72 -22.07
C VAL A 176 12.97 24.89 -22.33
N ARG A 177 14.28 24.64 -22.35
CA ARG A 177 15.30 25.66 -22.68
C ARG A 177 15.12 26.22 -24.08
N ALA A 178 14.79 25.38 -25.07
CA ALA A 178 14.51 25.82 -26.43
C ALA A 178 13.27 26.72 -26.51
N LYS A 179 12.19 26.38 -25.78
CA LYS A 179 10.98 27.21 -25.69
C LYS A 179 11.26 28.56 -25.04
N GLU A 180 11.98 28.58 -23.92
CA GLU A 180 12.42 29.82 -23.24
C GLU A 180 13.26 30.71 -24.18
N ALA A 181 14.15 30.12 -25.00
CA ALA A 181 14.95 30.86 -25.98
C ALA A 181 14.10 31.48 -27.10
N THR A 182 13.08 30.76 -27.60
CA THR A 182 12.18 31.28 -28.65
C THR A 182 11.19 32.35 -28.16
N GLN A 183 10.86 32.38 -26.87
CA GLN A 183 10.00 33.43 -26.28
C GLN A 183 10.74 34.75 -26.03
N LYS A 184 12.08 34.76 -26.14
CA LYS A 184 12.94 35.90 -25.83
C LYS A 184 13.40 36.67 -27.09
N PRO A 185 12.49 37.09 -27.99
CA PRO A 185 12.75 38.35 -28.70
C PRO A 185 11.48 39.21 -28.79
N LYS A 186 11.27 40.15 -27.86
CA LYS A 186 10.34 41.30 -28.07
C LYS A 186 10.41 42.48 -27.09
N ALA A 187 11.43 42.60 -26.24
CA ALA A 187 11.49 43.71 -25.27
C ALA A 187 12.89 44.32 -25.12
N VAL A 188 13.50 44.80 -26.21
CA VAL A 188 14.63 45.77 -26.15
C VAL A 188 14.63 46.70 -27.38
N ALA A 189 13.46 47.17 -27.83
CA ALA A 189 13.38 48.16 -28.91
C ALA A 189 12.28 49.18 -28.60
N ALA A 190 12.58 50.12 -27.69
CA ALA A 190 11.96 51.43 -27.54
C ALA A 190 12.85 52.27 -26.63
#